data_AF-A0A0G0UPB0-F1
#
_entry.id   AF-A0A0G0UPB0-F1
#
_cell.length_a   1.000
_cell.length_b   1.000
_cell.length_c   1.000
_cell.angle_alpha   90.00
_cell.angle_beta   90.00
_cell.angle_gamma   90.00
#
_symmetry.space_group_name_H-M   'P 1'
#
loop_
_entity.id
_entity.type
_entity.pdbx_description
1 polymer ?
#
loop_
_entity_poly.entity_id
_entity_poly.type
_entity_poly.pdbx_seq_one_letter_code
_entity_poly.pdbx_strand_id
1 'polypeptide(L)' 'MKDVKNAISHLKDHQKYPATKADLVKECDDLSDFSGEDKKWFMDHLMDKTYESADEVIKELGLV' A
#
# COMPACT_ATOMS: atom_id res chain seq x y z
N MET A 1 -1.19 -1.70 10.71
CA MET A 1 -2.26 -2.23 9.84
C MET A 1 -2.74 -3.58 10.38
N LYS A 2 -4.05 -3.84 10.37
CA LYS A 2 -4.68 -5.07 10.92
C LYS A 2 -4.80 -6.18 9.86
N ASP A 3 -5.18 -5.84 8.62
CA ASP A 3 -5.41 -6.81 7.53
C ASP A 3 -4.24 -6.91 6.53
N VAL A 4 -3.09 -7.39 7.02
CA VAL A 4 -1.85 -7.50 6.23
C VAL A 4 -2.00 -8.37 4.99
N LYS A 5 -2.71 -9.51 5.08
CA LYS A 5 -2.88 -10.42 3.93
C LYS A 5 -3.65 -9.77 2.79
N ASN A 6 -4.71 -9.03 3.11
CA ASN A 6 -5.51 -8.34 2.11
C ASN A 6 -4.71 -7.20 1.48
N ALA A 7 -3.92 -6.46 2.28
CA ALA A 7 -3.03 -5.43 1.77
C ALA A 7 -1.98 -5.97 0.81
N ILE A 8 -1.35 -7.11 1.13
CA ILE A 8 -0.39 -7.77 0.25
C ILE A 8 -1.04 -8.19 -1.07
N SER A 9 -2.24 -8.80 -1.03
CA SER A 9 -2.95 -9.19 -2.25
C SER A 9 -3.32 -7.97 -3.10
N HIS A 10 -3.85 -6.90 -2.51
CA HIS A 10 -4.12 -5.66 -3.25
C HIS A 10 -2.87 -5.07 -3.91
N LEU A 11 -1.76 -5.03 -3.17
CA LEU A 11 -0.50 -4.54 -3.72
C LEU A 11 0.02 -5.42 -4.84
N LYS A 12 -0.21 -6.74 -4.83
CA LYS A 12 0.31 -7.66 -5.86
C LYS A 12 -0.61 -7.84 -7.07
N ASP A 13 -1.92 -7.90 -6.84
CA ASP A 13 -2.90 -8.32 -7.84
C ASP A 13 -3.63 -7.14 -8.50
N HIS A 14 -3.77 -6.02 -7.79
CA HIS A 14 -4.59 -4.88 -8.24
C HIS A 14 -3.78 -3.62 -8.55
N GLN A 15 -2.66 -3.41 -7.86
CA GLN A 15 -1.84 -2.22 -8.07
C GLN A 15 -0.98 -2.34 -9.33
N LYS A 16 -0.89 -1.25 -10.09
CA LYS A 16 0.00 -1.12 -11.25
C LYS A 16 1.30 -0.45 -10.84
N TYR A 17 2.42 -0.99 -11.29
CA TYR A 17 3.74 -0.44 -11.06
C TYR A 17 4.43 -0.05 -12.38
N PRO A 18 5.32 0.95 -12.38
CA PRO A 18 5.77 1.74 -11.23
C PRO A 18 4.68 2.68 -10.68
N ALA A 19 4.64 2.85 -9.36
CA ALA A 19 3.65 3.66 -8.64
C ALA A 19 4.33 4.63 -7.66
N THR A 20 3.88 5.87 -7.60
CA THR A 20 4.33 6.81 -6.55
C THR A 20 3.57 6.58 -5.26
N LYS A 21 4.10 7.09 -4.13
CA LYS A 21 3.33 7.16 -2.87
C LYS A 21 1.94 7.77 -3.08
N ALA A 22 1.83 8.82 -3.87
CA ALA A 22 0.55 9.47 -4.14
C ALA A 22 -0.42 8.53 -4.89
N ASP A 23 0.06 7.76 -5.87
CA ASP A 23 -0.75 6.77 -6.59
C ASP A 23 -1.19 5.64 -5.64
N LEU A 24 -0.26 5.10 -4.84
CA LEU A 24 -0.55 4.05 -3.86
C LEU A 24 -1.61 4.50 -2.84
N VAL A 25 -1.48 5.73 -2.34
CA VAL A 25 -2.42 6.31 -1.36
C VAL A 25 -3.78 6.56 -1.98
N LYS A 26 -3.83 7.07 -3.21
CA LYS A 26 -5.09 7.30 -3.92
C LYS A 26 -5.85 6.00 -4.14
N GLU A 27 -5.16 4.98 -4.67
CA GLU A 27 -5.76 3.67 -4.85
C GLU A 27 -6.19 3.06 -3.51
N CYS A 28 -5.40 3.24 -2.43
CA CYS A 28 -5.77 2.78 -1.10
C CYS A 28 -6.99 3.51 -0.50
N ASP A 29 -7.17 4.80 -0.79
CA ASP A 29 -8.31 5.58 -0.33
C ASP A 29 -9.63 5.12 -0.97
N ASP A 30 -9.58 4.68 -2.22
CA ASP A 30 -10.73 4.09 -2.93
C ASP A 30 -11.10 2.68 -2.45
N LEU A 31 -10.25 2.02 -1.64
CA LEU A 31 -10.55 0.70 -1.09
C LEU A 31 -11.48 0.81 0.11
N SER A 32 -12.69 0.25 -0.04
CA SER A 32 -13.67 0.15 1.05
C SER A 32 -13.32 -0.96 2.07
N ASP A 33 -12.39 -1.86 1.71
CA ASP A 33 -11.95 -2.99 2.52
C ASP A 33 -10.96 -2.62 3.65
N PHE A 34 -10.47 -1.38 3.71
CA PHE A 34 -9.54 -0.92 4.76
C PHE A 34 -10.16 0.13 5.66
N SER A 35 -9.91 0.01 6.97
CA SER A 35 -10.31 1.01 7.95
C SER A 35 -9.52 2.31 7.78
N GLY A 36 -10.07 3.44 8.26
CA GLY A 36 -9.34 4.71 8.25
C GLY A 36 -8.01 4.67 9.02
N GLU A 37 -7.92 3.84 10.06
CA GLU A 37 -6.67 3.61 10.79
C GLU A 37 -5.62 2.91 9.91
N ASP A 38 -6.03 1.91 9.12
CA ASP A 38 -5.14 1.19 8.21
C ASP A 38 -4.65 2.07 7.06
N LYS A 39 -5.55 2.87 6.48
CA LYS A 39 -5.21 3.87 5.45
C LYS A 39 -4.20 4.88 5.97
N LYS A 40 -4.45 5.44 7.17
CA LYS A 40 -3.53 6.40 7.80
C LYS A 40 -2.17 5.75 8.08
N TRP A 41 -2.15 4.54 8.64
CA TRP A 41 -0.91 3.82 8.88
C TRP A 41 -0.11 3.61 7.59
N PHE A 42 -0.77 3.21 6.51
CA PHE A 42 -0.17 3.02 5.19
C PHE A 42 0.45 4.32 4.65
N MET A 43 -0.28 5.44 4.75
CA MET A 43 0.21 6.77 4.34
C MET A 43 1.42 7.25 5.15
N ASP A 44 1.43 7.02 6.46
CA ASP A 44 2.50 7.45 7.36
C ASP A 44 3.77 6.58 7.21
N HIS A 45 3.64 5.31 6.83
CA HIS A 45 4.78 4.37 6.73
C HIS A 45 5.42 4.31 5.35
N LEU A 46 4.74 4.77 4.29
CA LEU A 46 5.35 4.86 2.96
C LEU A 46 6.24 6.10 2.84
N MET A 47 7.45 5.90 2.31
CA MET A 47 8.32 6.99 1.90
C MET A 47 7.81 7.65 0.63
N ASP A 48 8.08 8.93 0.47
CA ASP A 48 7.76 9.66 -0.75
C ASP A 48 8.75 9.29 -1.86
N LYS A 49 8.44 8.22 -2.59
CA LYS A 49 9.23 7.73 -3.73
C LYS A 49 8.34 6.98 -4.72
N THR A 50 8.95 6.60 -5.83
CA THR A 50 8.39 5.65 -6.80
C THR A 50 8.80 4.23 -6.40
N TYR A 51 7.83 3.33 -6.36
CA TYR A 51 8.02 1.91 -6.14
C TYR A 51 7.86 1.20 -7.48
N GLU A 52 8.83 0.35 -7.84
CA GLU A 52 8.84 -0.38 -9.12
C GLU A 52 8.04 -1.68 -9.03
N SER A 53 7.73 -2.15 -7.82
CA SER A 53 6.99 -3.39 -7.60
C SER A 53 6.29 -3.43 -6.25
N ALA A 54 5.32 -4.34 -6.13
CA ALA A 54 4.63 -4.64 -4.89
C ALA A 54 5.58 -5.08 -3.77
N ASP A 55 6.59 -5.88 -4.08
CA ASP A 55 7.54 -6.38 -3.08
C ASP A 55 8.36 -5.24 -2.44
N GLU A 56 8.63 -4.15 -3.16
CA GLU A 56 9.28 -2.97 -2.57
C GLU A 56 8.36 -2.26 -1.56
N VAL A 57 7.08 -2.14 -1.88
CA VAL A 57 6.07 -1.54 -0.98
C VAL A 57 5.92 -2.41 0.27
N ILE A 58 5.78 -3.73 0.10
CA ILE A 58 5.62 -4.72 1.18
C ILE A 58 6.84 -4.70 2.10
N LYS A 59 8.05 -4.65 1.53
CA LYS A 59 9.30 -4.58 2.28
C LYS A 59 9.42 -3.27 3.07
N GLU A 60 9.05 -2.14 2.47
CA GLU A 60 9.04 -0.84 3.15
C GLU A 60 8.10 -0.83 4.35
N LEU A 61 6.91 -1.38 4.16
CA LEU A 61 5.88 -1.46 5.20
C LEU A 61 6.19 -2.55 6.25
N GLY A 62 7.27 -3.32 6.08
CA GLY A 62 7.64 -4.40 6.99
C GLY A 62 6.60 -5.51 7.06
N LEU A 63 5.88 -5.78 5.96
CA LEU A 63 4.83 -6.79 5.87
C LEU A 63 5.37 -8.17 5.43
N VAL A 64 6.67 -8.40 5.60
CA VAL A 64 7.40 -9.63 5.23
C VAL A 64 7.49 -10.64 6.37
#